data_AF-A0A971G0A4-F1
#
_entry.id   AF-A0A971G0A4-F1
#
_cell.length_a   1.000
_cell.length_b   1.000
_cell.length_c   1.000
_cell.angle_alpha   90.00
_cell.angle_beta   90.00
_cell.angle_gamma   90.00
#
_symmetry.space_group_name_H-M   'P 1'
#
loop_
_entity.id
_entity.type
_entity.pdbx_description
1 polymer ?
#
loop_
_entity_poly.entity_id
_entity_poly.type
_entity_poly.pdbx_seq_one_letter_code
_entity_poly.pdbx_strand_id
1 'polypeptide(L)'
;LLAEKQGIQWMIADSTMELYQANLMVLHAASKIDAGVDFKSEVSMCKHFVANMLGRVIDRSIQVHGALGYSTDTPLAHMYQHARWARFADGADEVHQMRIAQRTIAAWKDDGSTRAATGDLPL
;
A
#
# COMPACT_ATOMS: atom_id res chain seq x y z
N LEU A 1 14.69 7.20 -25.87
CA LEU A 1 14.82 7.49 -24.40
C LEU A 1 14.75 6.20 -23.58
N LEU A 2 15.10 6.21 -22.28
CA LEU A 2 15.01 5.02 -21.41
C LEU A 2 13.56 4.51 -21.26
N ALA A 3 12.57 5.42 -21.27
CA ALA A 3 11.14 5.11 -21.21
C ALA A 3 10.59 4.30 -22.40
N GLU A 4 11.34 4.17 -23.50
CA GLU A 4 10.95 3.35 -24.66
C GLU A 4 11.34 1.87 -24.50
N LYS A 5 12.10 1.53 -23.45
CA LYS A 5 12.56 0.16 -23.21
C LYS A 5 11.49 -0.60 -22.41
N GLN A 6 11.10 -1.77 -22.91
CA GLN A 6 10.03 -2.59 -22.31
C GLN A 6 10.26 -2.85 -20.81
N GLY A 7 11.49 -3.14 -20.38
CA GLY A 7 11.80 -3.35 -18.97
C GLY A 7 11.44 -2.17 -18.06
N ILE A 8 11.58 -0.93 -18.57
CA ILE A 8 11.25 0.29 -17.83
C ILE A 8 9.74 0.53 -17.87
N GLN A 9 9.10 0.24 -19.00
CA GLN A 9 7.65 0.33 -19.15
C GLN A 9 6.92 -0.61 -18.18
N TRP A 10 7.43 -1.82 -17.96
CA TRP A 10 6.89 -2.75 -16.97
C TRP A 10 6.97 -2.19 -15.55
N MET A 11 8.12 -1.65 -15.15
CA MET A 11 8.29 -1.01 -13.84
C MET A 11 7.30 0.15 -13.63
N ILE A 12 7.11 0.99 -14.66
CA ILE A 12 6.16 2.10 -14.65
C ILE A 12 4.72 1.58 -14.56
N ALA A 13 4.37 0.54 -15.33
CA ALA A 13 3.04 -0.04 -15.32
C ALA A 13 2.69 -0.59 -13.93
N ASP A 14 3.60 -1.37 -13.33
CA ASP A 14 3.43 -1.88 -11.97
C ASP A 14 3.28 -0.73 -10.96
N SER A 15 4.07 0.34 -11.09
CA SER A 15 4.02 1.47 -10.14
C SER A 15 2.68 2.19 -10.26
N THR A 16 2.21 2.35 -11.49
CA THR A 16 0.94 3.01 -11.79
C THR A 16 -0.23 2.24 -11.22
N MET A 17 -0.27 0.92 -11.41
CA MET A 17 -1.34 0.07 -10.88
C MET A 17 -1.35 0.07 -9.36
N GLU A 18 -0.18 -0.06 -8.73
CA GLU A 18 -0.09 -0.07 -7.27
C GLU A 18 -0.46 1.28 -6.63
N LEU A 19 -0.07 2.41 -7.25
CA LEU A 19 -0.50 3.74 -6.83
C LEU A 19 -2.02 3.92 -6.96
N TYR A 20 -2.61 3.42 -8.05
CA TYR A 20 -4.05 3.45 -8.24
C TYR A 20 -4.79 2.65 -7.16
N GLN A 21 -4.33 1.42 -6.88
CA GLN A 21 -4.85 0.58 -5.80
C GLN A 21 -4.75 1.29 -4.45
N ALA A 22 -3.59 1.87 -4.14
CA ALA A 22 -3.37 2.61 -2.90
C ALA A 22 -4.32 3.80 -2.75
N ASN A 23 -4.50 4.60 -3.80
CA ASN A 23 -5.42 5.73 -3.79
C ASN A 23 -6.86 5.28 -3.50
N LEU A 24 -7.31 4.21 -4.14
CA LEU A 24 -8.65 3.66 -3.88
C LEU A 24 -8.81 3.13 -2.46
N MET A 25 -7.80 2.43 -1.92
CA MET A 25 -7.81 1.94 -0.54
C MET A 25 -7.90 3.10 0.46
N VAL A 26 -7.11 4.17 0.25
CA VAL A 26 -7.12 5.37 1.10
C VAL A 26 -8.48 6.06 1.03
N LEU A 27 -8.99 6.32 -0.18
CA LEU A 27 -10.28 7.00 -0.37
C LEU A 27 -11.44 6.22 0.25
N HIS A 28 -11.42 4.89 0.12
CA HIS A 28 -12.44 4.05 0.69
C HIS A 28 -12.35 3.97 2.22
N ALA A 29 -11.15 3.88 2.80
CA ALA A 29 -10.99 3.95 4.25
C ALA A 29 -11.48 5.31 4.78
N ALA A 30 -11.13 6.41 4.10
CA ALA A 30 -11.57 7.75 4.44
C ALA A 30 -13.11 7.89 4.36
N SER A 31 -13.74 7.41 3.29
CA SER A 31 -15.19 7.51 3.15
C SER A 31 -15.95 6.75 4.25
N LYS A 32 -15.44 5.60 4.71
CA LYS A 32 -16.03 4.86 5.84
C LYS A 32 -15.86 5.59 7.17
N ILE A 33 -14.72 6.25 7.38
CA ILE A 33 -14.48 7.11 8.55
C ILE A 33 -15.47 8.28 8.54
N ASP A 34 -15.61 8.97 7.41
CA ASP A 34 -16.50 10.13 7.26
C ASP A 34 -17.97 9.75 7.45
N ALA A 35 -18.37 8.55 7.01
CA ALA A 35 -19.70 8.01 7.20
C ALA A 35 -19.97 7.49 8.64
N GLY A 36 -18.96 7.42 9.50
CA GLY A 36 -19.08 6.92 10.87
C GLY A 36 -19.38 5.43 10.98
N VAL A 37 -19.08 4.64 9.93
CA VAL A 37 -19.28 3.19 9.91
C VAL A 37 -17.98 2.46 10.26
N ASP A 38 -18.03 1.15 10.52
CA ASP A 38 -16.84 0.39 10.90
C ASP A 38 -15.78 0.36 9.79
N PHE A 39 -14.62 0.95 10.05
CA PHE A 39 -13.53 1.19 9.08
C PHE A 39 -12.22 0.45 9.40
N LYS A 40 -12.18 -0.31 10.50
CA LYS A 40 -10.92 -0.82 11.08
C LYS A 40 -10.19 -1.80 10.16
N SER A 41 -10.94 -2.61 9.40
CA SER A 41 -10.35 -3.53 8.42
C SER A 41 -9.68 -2.74 7.30
N GLU A 42 -10.37 -1.75 6.75
CA GLU A 42 -9.92 -0.94 5.62
C GLU A 42 -8.70 -0.10 5.97
N VAL A 43 -8.69 0.53 7.14
CA VAL A 43 -7.51 1.28 7.63
C VAL A 43 -6.31 0.36 7.81
N SER A 44 -6.49 -0.83 8.39
CA SER A 44 -5.39 -1.79 8.59
C SER A 44 -4.83 -2.29 7.26
N MET A 45 -5.71 -2.66 6.32
CA MET A 45 -5.33 -3.07 4.97
C MET A 45 -4.60 -1.94 4.23
N CYS A 46 -5.17 -0.73 4.27
CA CYS A 46 -4.61 0.46 3.63
C CYS A 46 -3.21 0.76 4.18
N LYS A 47 -3.05 0.84 5.50
CA LYS A 47 -1.77 1.15 6.13
C LYS A 47 -0.69 0.12 5.76
N HIS A 48 -1.02 -1.16 5.82
CA HIS A 48 -0.08 -2.24 5.47
C HIS A 48 0.32 -2.20 3.99
N PHE A 49 -0.67 -2.12 3.09
CA PHE A 49 -0.42 -2.13 1.65
C PHE A 49 0.37 -0.91 1.19
N VAL A 50 -0.07 0.29 1.59
CA VAL A 50 0.53 1.55 1.13
C VAL A 50 1.97 1.70 1.63
N ALA A 51 2.26 1.32 2.87
CA ALA A 51 3.63 1.37 3.40
C ALA A 51 4.60 0.47 2.61
N ASN A 52 4.16 -0.74 2.24
CA ASN A 52 4.98 -1.67 1.46
C ASN A 52 5.09 -1.25 -0.01
N MET A 53 4.01 -0.75 -0.60
CA MET A 53 3.97 -0.23 -1.97
C MET A 53 4.93 0.95 -2.15
N LEU A 54 4.94 1.89 -1.20
CA LEU A 54 5.84 3.05 -1.20
C LEU A 54 7.30 2.62 -1.40
N GLY A 55 7.75 1.61 -0.65
CA GLY A 55 9.09 1.04 -0.80
C GLY A 55 9.35 0.47 -2.19
N ARG A 56 8.41 -0.31 -2.74
CA ARG A 56 8.55 -0.92 -4.08
C ARG A 56 8.60 0.11 -5.20
N VAL A 57 7.82 1.19 -5.11
CA VAL A 57 7.82 2.26 -6.13
C VAL A 57 9.11 3.07 -6.08
N ILE A 58 9.60 3.40 -4.89
CA ILE A 58 10.87 4.11 -4.72
C ILE A 58 12.04 3.25 -5.20
N ASP A 59 12.06 1.95 -4.86
CA ASP A 59 13.11 1.03 -5.29
C ASP A 59 13.22 0.94 -6.82
N ARG A 60 12.08 0.79 -7.52
CA ARG A 60 12.05 0.86 -8.99
C ARG A 60 12.53 2.22 -9.50
N SER A 61 12.17 3.31 -8.82
CA SER A 61 12.63 4.65 -9.20
C SER A 61 14.15 4.78 -9.07
N ILE A 62 14.75 4.25 -8.00
CA ILE A 62 16.21 4.17 -7.82
C ILE A 62 16.84 3.38 -8.96
N GLN A 63 16.31 2.20 -9.27
CA GLN A 63 16.82 1.33 -10.31
C GLN A 63 16.81 1.99 -11.70
N VAL A 64 15.76 2.76 -12.04
CA VAL A 64 15.64 3.51 -13.29
C VAL A 64 16.69 4.63 -13.41
N HIS A 65 17.07 5.26 -12.28
CA HIS A 65 18.08 6.32 -12.23
C HIS A 65 19.52 5.78 -12.11
N GLY A 66 19.71 4.48 -11.92
CA GLY A 66 21.04 3.88 -11.75
C GLY A 66 21.80 4.45 -10.55
N ALA A 67 23.10 4.71 -10.70
CA ALA A 67 23.94 5.24 -9.62
C ALA A 67 23.43 6.57 -9.05
N LEU A 68 22.82 7.42 -9.89
CA LEU A 68 22.22 8.69 -9.46
C LEU A 68 21.04 8.47 -8.49
N GLY A 69 20.27 7.40 -8.67
CA GLY A 69 19.15 7.06 -7.79
C GLY A 69 19.58 6.62 -6.40
N TYR A 70 20.75 6.00 -6.27
CA TYR A 70 21.32 5.59 -4.99
C TYR A 70 22.07 6.73 -4.27
N SER A 71 22.51 7.74 -5.02
CA SER A 71 23.23 8.88 -4.49
C SER A 71 22.33 9.80 -3.64
N THR A 72 22.96 10.69 -2.88
CA THR A 72 22.30 11.79 -2.18
C THR A 72 22.03 13.01 -3.08
N ASP A 73 22.37 12.94 -4.36
CA ASP A 73 22.14 14.03 -5.32
C ASP A 73 20.66 14.09 -5.77
N THR A 74 19.88 13.05 -5.46
CA THR A 74 18.43 12.99 -5.63
C THR A 74 17.76 12.71 -4.28
N PRO A 75 16.45 13.01 -4.13
CA PRO A 75 15.75 12.70 -2.89
C PRO A 75 15.53 11.19 -2.67
N LEU A 76 15.80 10.34 -3.66
CA LEU A 76 15.40 8.92 -3.66
C LEU A 76 16.03 8.12 -2.51
N ALA A 77 17.30 8.36 -2.17
CA ALA A 77 17.95 7.69 -1.04
C ALA A 77 17.26 7.98 0.30
N HIS A 78 16.89 9.24 0.54
CA HIS A 78 16.15 9.64 1.74
C HIS A 78 14.71 9.11 1.73
N MET A 79 14.04 9.14 0.58
CA MET A 79 12.71 8.56 0.43
C MET A 79 12.71 7.06 0.75
N TYR A 80 13.75 6.32 0.33
CA TYR A 80 13.86 4.89 0.62
C TYR A 80 14.04 4.61 2.13
N GLN A 81 14.84 5.41 2.82
CA GLN A 81 14.95 5.36 4.29
C GLN A 81 13.59 5.62 4.96
N HIS A 82 12.86 6.62 4.50
CA HIS A 82 11.52 6.94 5.02
C HIS A 82 10.52 5.80 4.74
N ALA A 83 10.56 5.20 3.55
CA ALA A 83 9.72 4.06 3.21
C ALA A 83 9.98 2.86 4.14
N ARG A 84 11.23 2.63 4.53
CA ARG A 84 11.56 1.60 5.53
C ARG A 84 10.97 1.90 6.90
N TRP A 85 11.01 3.17 7.32
CA TRP A 85 10.41 3.64 8.57
C TRP A 85 8.89 3.52 8.58
N ALA A 86 8.22 3.81 7.45
CA ALA A 86 6.77 3.76 7.32
C ALA A 86 6.15 2.38 7.63
N ARG A 87 6.95 1.31 7.55
CA ARG A 87 6.57 -0.07 7.93
C ARG A 87 6.52 -0.32 9.44
N PHE A 88 7.05 0.61 10.24
CA PHE A 88 7.05 0.56 11.71
C PHE A 88 6.13 1.61 12.33
N ALA A 89 6.03 2.78 11.68
CA ALA A 89 5.21 3.88 12.13
C ALA A 89 3.74 3.47 12.21
N ASP A 90 3.05 3.87 13.29
CA ASP A 90 1.62 3.63 13.49
C ASP A 90 1.21 2.14 13.37
N GLY A 91 1.99 1.29 14.04
CA GLY A 91 1.85 -0.16 14.03
C GLY A 91 2.74 -0.82 12.98
N ALA A 92 3.56 -1.79 13.44
CA ALA A 92 4.34 -2.63 12.54
C ALA A 92 3.43 -3.43 11.61
N ASP A 93 3.96 -3.80 10.45
CA ASP A 93 3.24 -4.59 9.44
C ASP A 93 2.55 -5.83 10.04
N GLU A 94 3.22 -6.53 10.94
CA GLU A 94 2.74 -7.77 11.56
C GLU A 94 1.50 -7.52 12.44
N VAL A 95 1.40 -6.33 13.06
CA VAL A 95 0.22 -5.94 13.85
C VAL A 95 -0.98 -5.76 12.93
N HIS A 96 -0.80 -5.06 11.80
CA HIS A 96 -1.87 -4.87 10.82
C HIS A 96 -2.30 -6.20 10.20
N GLN A 97 -1.35 -7.06 9.81
CA GLN A 97 -1.62 -8.40 9.29
C GLN A 97 -2.42 -9.25 10.28
N MET A 98 -2.02 -9.27 11.56
CA MET A 98 -2.75 -9.99 12.59
C MET A 98 -4.19 -9.47 12.73
N ARG A 99 -4.40 -8.14 12.74
CA ARG A 99 -5.73 -7.53 12.86
C ARG A 99 -6.62 -7.83 11.66
N ILE A 100 -6.06 -7.77 10.44
CA ILE A 100 -6.76 -8.15 9.21
C ILE A 100 -7.22 -9.60 9.33
N ALA A 101 -6.32 -10.53 9.67
CA ALA A 101 -6.66 -11.94 9.79
C ALA A 101 -7.74 -12.21 10.85
N GLN A 102 -7.62 -11.60 12.04
CA GLN A 102 -8.61 -11.73 13.11
C GLN A 102 -10.01 -11.29 12.66
N ARG A 103 -10.11 -10.15 11.96
CA ARG A 103 -11.38 -9.57 11.52
C ARG A 103 -11.98 -10.36 10.36
N THR A 104 -11.17 -10.85 9.42
CA THR A 104 -11.64 -11.73 8.35
C THR A 104 -12.19 -13.05 8.88
N ILE A 105 -11.52 -13.66 9.86
CA ILE A 105 -11.99 -14.90 10.49
C ILE A 105 -13.28 -14.65 11.28
N ALA A 106 -13.40 -13.53 11.99
CA ALA A 106 -14.62 -13.18 12.72
C ALA A 106 -15.81 -13.02 11.77
N ALA A 107 -15.67 -12.24 10.70
CA ALA A 107 -16.73 -12.07 9.69
C ALA A 107 -17.23 -13.42 9.13
N TRP A 108 -16.32 -14.33 8.82
CA TRP A 108 -16.71 -15.67 8.37
C TRP A 108 -17.46 -16.47 9.44
N LYS A 109 -17.04 -16.40 10.69
CA LYS A 109 -17.68 -17.13 11.80
C LYS A 109 -19.07 -16.59 12.12
N ASP A 110 -19.24 -15.27 12.02
CA ASP A 110 -20.47 -14.59 12.40
C ASP A 110 -21.52 -14.69 11.27
N ASP A 111 -21.11 -14.48 10.02
CA ASP A 111 -22.03 -14.30 8.88
C ASP A 111 -21.88 -15.35 7.78
N GLY A 112 -20.90 -16.26 7.87
CA GLY A 112 -20.59 -17.22 6.79
C GLY A 112 -20.01 -16.56 5.53
N SER A 113 -19.49 -15.34 5.64
CA SER A 113 -18.92 -14.57 4.53
C SER A 113 -17.78 -13.67 5.00
N THR A 114 -16.79 -13.41 4.14
CA THR A 114 -15.70 -12.47 4.42
C THR A 114 -15.99 -11.04 3.94
N ARG A 115 -17.13 -10.82 3.27
CA ARG A 115 -17.48 -9.56 2.59
C ARG A 115 -17.27 -8.32 3.47
N ALA A 116 -17.77 -8.36 4.70
CA ALA A 116 -17.68 -7.27 5.68
C ALA A 116 -16.22 -6.94 6.09
N ALA A 117 -15.29 -7.89 5.96
CA ALA A 117 -13.88 -7.71 6.28
C ALA A 117 -13.01 -7.34 5.07
N THR A 118 -13.52 -7.50 3.85
CA THR A 118 -12.80 -7.27 2.59
C THR A 118 -13.25 -5.99 1.88
N GLY A 119 -13.68 -4.98 2.63
CA GLY A 119 -14.11 -3.68 2.12
C GLY A 119 -15.63 -3.50 2.04
N ASP A 120 -16.40 -4.58 1.87
CA ASP A 120 -17.87 -4.49 1.68
C ASP A 120 -18.29 -3.48 0.60
N LEU A 121 -17.51 -3.41 -0.49
CA LEU A 121 -17.84 -2.53 -1.60
C LEU A 121 -19.17 -2.96 -2.24
N PRO A 122 -20.01 -2.01 -2.68
CA PRO A 122 -21.24 -2.30 -3.41
C PRO A 122 -20.91 -2.73 -4.84
N LEU A 123 -20.40 -3.95 -5.00
CA LEU A 123 -20.32 -4.66 -6.27
C LEU A 123 -21.44 -5.72 -6.34
#